data_AF-A0AAU1S7L9-F1
#
_entry.id   AF-A0AAU1S7L9-F1
#
_cell.length_a   1.000
_cell.length_b   1.000
_cell.length_c   1.000
_cell.angle_alpha   90.00
_cell.angle_beta   90.00
_cell.angle_gamma   90.00
#
_symmetry.space_group_name_H-M   'P 1'
#
loop_
_entity.id
_entity.type
_entity.pdbx_description
1 polymer ?
#
loop_
_entity_poly.entity_id
_entity_poly.type
_entity_poly.pdbx_seq_one_letter_code
_entity_poly.pdbx_strand_id
1 'polypeptide(L)'
;MSGSGTTADDDPPLQTAVWRLRSRACWTDAAALLEHDAAADPAAALQRTALLTERCLYTGQGWTDAEDALRTAEALAHDDAERGAAACERGHLAYASTLLGVRDRADEARVALSRSAALLSPAAPARPLLDFRRGLIAQNIADSPQAARAAYRRAHAGATAQGDELLLSSTWRHLALLSLREGELAEARHGFAESLRIREELGYLVGTAPALIALADTEPEPEAAARLRAEAGRLFRLLGGVPTWLAPHLDPPAPETAEAN
;
A
#
# COMPACT_ATOMS: atom_id res chain seq x y z
N MET A 1 3.49 31.72 13.79
CA MET A 1 4.48 31.56 12.70
C MET A 1 5.53 30.57 13.15
N SER A 2 5.47 29.35 12.60
CA SER A 2 6.60 28.45 12.36
C SER A 2 6.06 27.42 11.36
N GLY A 3 6.35 27.65 10.09
CA GLY A 3 5.99 26.76 9.00
C GLY A 3 6.93 25.55 8.99
N SER A 4 6.35 24.37 8.86
CA SER A 4 7.06 23.15 8.46
C SER A 4 6.65 22.86 7.02
N GLY A 5 7.24 23.60 6.09
CA GLY A 5 7.34 23.14 4.72
C GLY A 5 8.45 22.12 4.70
N THR A 6 8.09 20.84 4.65
CA THR A 6 9.07 19.76 4.52
C THR A 6 9.70 19.87 3.13
N THR A 7 10.89 20.48 3.08
CA THR A 7 11.76 20.35 1.92
C THR A 7 12.56 19.06 2.05
N ALA A 8 12.96 18.46 0.93
CA ALA A 8 13.70 17.19 0.87
C ALA A 8 15.07 17.19 1.60
N ASP A 9 15.47 18.30 2.22
CA ASP A 9 16.77 18.53 2.87
C ASP A 9 16.76 18.27 4.39
N ASP A 10 15.58 18.04 5.01
CA ASP A 10 15.44 17.83 6.46
C ASP A 10 15.25 16.37 6.89
N ASP A 11 15.16 15.42 5.95
CA ASP A 11 15.07 14.00 6.31
C ASP A 11 16.47 13.47 6.71
N PRO A 12 16.62 12.79 7.88
CA PRO A 12 17.88 12.19 8.27
C PRO A 12 18.40 11.26 7.15
N PRO A 13 19.71 11.22 6.87
CA PRO A 13 20.28 10.41 5.79
C PRO A 13 19.81 8.95 5.77
N LEU A 14 19.53 8.38 6.95
CA LEU A 14 18.94 7.06 7.13
C LEU A 14 17.54 6.95 6.50
N GLN A 15 16.65 7.89 6.77
CA GLN A 15 15.27 7.89 6.25
C GLN A 15 15.25 8.07 4.73
N THR A 16 16.11 8.94 4.19
CA THR A 16 16.29 9.07 2.74
C THR A 16 16.78 7.76 2.11
N ALA A 17 17.72 7.05 2.74
CA ALA A 17 18.22 5.76 2.25
C ALA A 17 17.14 4.68 2.29
N VAL A 18 16.41 4.56 3.42
CA VAL A 18 15.28 3.65 3.58
C VAL A 18 14.23 3.91 2.51
N TRP A 19 13.87 5.17 2.26
CA TRP A 19 12.92 5.55 1.21
C TRP A 19 13.38 5.10 -0.19
N ARG A 20 14.63 5.43 -0.56
CA ARG A 20 15.18 5.09 -1.89
C ARG A 20 15.22 3.59 -2.16
N LEU A 21 15.50 2.80 -1.13
CA LEU A 21 15.51 1.33 -1.19
C LEU A 21 14.08 0.78 -1.27
N ARG A 22 13.20 1.22 -0.36
CA ARG A 22 11.78 0.83 -0.34
C ARG A 22 11.12 1.09 -1.70
N SER A 23 11.36 2.27 -2.28
CA SER A 23 10.73 2.68 -3.53
C SER A 23 11.13 1.82 -4.73
N ARG A 24 12.24 1.08 -4.63
CA ARG A 24 12.82 0.21 -5.67
C ARG A 24 12.70 -1.28 -5.34
N ALA A 25 11.77 -1.65 -4.46
CA ALA A 25 11.58 -3.04 -4.02
C ALA A 25 12.77 -3.65 -3.25
N CYS A 26 13.71 -2.84 -2.76
CA CYS A 26 14.84 -3.29 -1.93
C CYS A 26 14.46 -3.32 -0.43
N TRP A 27 13.34 -3.97 -0.09
CA TRP A 27 12.83 -3.96 1.29
C TRP A 27 13.75 -4.66 2.29
N THR A 28 14.43 -5.73 1.89
CA THR A 28 15.36 -6.44 2.77
C THR A 28 16.49 -5.52 3.20
N ASP A 29 17.10 -4.81 2.25
CA ASP A 29 18.18 -3.85 2.53
C ASP A 29 17.66 -2.67 3.36
N ALA A 30 16.49 -2.14 3.02
CA ALA A 30 15.84 -1.07 3.79
C ALA A 30 15.57 -1.50 5.24
N ALA A 31 15.08 -2.72 5.45
CA ALA A 31 14.81 -3.28 6.78
C ALA A 31 16.09 -3.59 7.57
N ALA A 32 17.19 -3.93 6.89
CA ALA A 32 18.49 -4.15 7.50
C ALA A 32 19.09 -2.85 8.05
N LEU A 33 18.88 -1.71 7.37
CA LEU A 33 19.31 -0.40 7.88
C LEU A 33 18.67 -0.04 9.22
N LEU A 34 17.49 -0.59 9.52
CA LEU A 34 16.74 -0.34 10.75
C LEU A 34 16.97 -1.42 11.82
N GLU A 35 17.71 -2.50 11.53
CA GLU A 35 17.79 -3.68 12.41
C GLU A 35 18.35 -3.35 13.79
N HIS A 36 19.38 -2.51 13.85
CA HIS A 36 19.99 -2.11 15.12
C HIS A 36 19.02 -1.31 16.00
N ASP A 37 18.43 -0.26 15.43
CA ASP A 37 17.52 0.64 16.17
C ASP A 37 16.21 -0.08 16.54
N ALA A 38 15.72 -0.96 15.66
CA ALA A 38 14.52 -1.76 15.89
C ALA A 38 14.61 -2.72 17.10
N ALA A 39 15.80 -2.94 17.66
CA ALA A 39 15.95 -3.74 18.88
C ALA A 39 15.53 -2.98 20.15
N ALA A 40 15.48 -1.64 20.12
CA ALA A 40 15.23 -0.81 21.29
C ALA A 40 14.24 0.34 21.06
N ASP A 41 14.03 0.78 19.81
CA ASP A 41 13.10 1.84 19.46
C ASP A 41 11.80 1.26 18.87
N PRO A 42 10.62 1.47 19.53
CA PRO A 42 9.33 1.06 19.00
C PRO A 42 9.03 1.62 17.60
N ALA A 43 9.46 2.85 17.30
CA ALA A 43 9.19 3.47 16.00
C ALA A 43 10.00 2.81 14.87
N ALA A 44 11.31 2.60 15.07
CA ALA A 44 12.16 1.85 14.14
C ALA A 44 11.67 0.40 13.95
N ALA A 45 11.25 -0.28 15.03
CA ALA A 45 10.70 -1.64 14.96
C ALA A 45 9.42 -1.71 14.12
N LEU A 46 8.53 -0.72 14.28
CA LEU A 46 7.31 -0.61 13.51
C LEU A 46 7.61 -0.32 12.02
N GLN A 47 8.53 0.61 11.74
CA GLN A 47 8.94 0.93 10.37
C GLN A 47 9.55 -0.30 9.67
N ARG A 48 10.44 -1.04 10.36
CA ARG A 48 11.00 -2.30 9.86
C ARG A 48 9.91 -3.33 9.57
N THR A 49 8.92 -3.45 10.45
CA THR A 49 7.76 -4.33 10.25
C THR A 49 6.95 -3.94 9.00
N ALA A 50 6.71 -2.65 8.78
CA ALA A 50 5.97 -2.17 7.63
C ALA A 50 6.70 -2.50 6.31
N LEU A 51 8.03 -2.34 6.25
CA LEU A 51 8.85 -2.71 5.08
C LEU A 51 8.77 -4.20 4.77
N LEU A 52 8.90 -5.05 5.79
CA LEU A 52 8.84 -6.50 5.61
C LEU A 52 7.42 -6.99 5.26
N THR A 53 6.39 -6.34 5.80
CA THR A 53 4.99 -6.61 5.41
C THR A 53 4.71 -6.20 3.97
N GLU A 54 5.25 -5.06 3.52
CA GLU A 54 5.17 -4.64 2.12
C GLU A 54 5.91 -5.61 1.19
N ARG A 55 7.09 -6.09 1.58
CA ARG A 55 7.80 -7.17 0.86
C ARG A 55 6.92 -8.41 0.70
N CYS A 56 6.25 -8.86 1.75
CA CYS A 56 5.32 -9.99 1.68
C CYS A 56 4.22 -9.73 0.66
N LEU A 57 3.60 -8.54 0.67
CA LEU A 57 2.53 -8.18 -0.24
C LEU A 57 2.96 -8.13 -1.71
N TYR A 58 4.17 -7.67 -1.99
CA TYR A 58 4.66 -7.49 -3.36
C TYR A 58 5.35 -8.73 -3.93
N THR A 59 5.90 -9.61 -3.08
CA THR A 59 6.68 -10.78 -3.52
C THR A 59 6.05 -12.12 -3.18
N GLY A 60 5.13 -12.15 -2.21
CA GLY A 60 4.61 -13.40 -1.63
C GLY A 60 5.62 -14.14 -0.76
N GLN A 61 6.75 -13.52 -0.40
CA GLN A 61 7.86 -14.13 0.35
C GLN A 61 8.25 -13.29 1.58
N GLY A 62 9.01 -13.88 2.50
CA GLY A 62 9.54 -13.16 3.68
C GLY A 62 8.61 -13.15 4.91
N TRP A 63 7.62 -14.04 4.95
CA TRP A 63 6.60 -14.09 6.01
C TRP A 63 7.17 -14.29 7.42
N THR A 64 8.18 -15.14 7.58
CA THR A 64 8.83 -15.36 8.88
C THR A 64 9.52 -14.09 9.37
N ASP A 65 10.31 -13.44 8.52
CA ASP A 65 11.00 -12.18 8.85
C ASP A 65 10.00 -11.10 9.29
N ALA A 66 8.88 -10.98 8.57
CA ALA A 66 7.81 -10.02 8.89
C ALA A 66 7.12 -10.34 10.22
N GLU A 67 6.82 -11.60 10.49
CA GLU A 67 6.20 -12.03 11.76
C GLU A 67 7.16 -11.83 12.95
N ASP A 68 8.46 -12.10 12.78
CA ASP A 68 9.49 -11.89 13.80
C ASP A 68 9.70 -10.39 14.11
N ALA A 69 9.77 -9.56 13.07
CA ALA A 69 9.84 -8.10 13.23
C ALA A 69 8.60 -7.55 13.95
N LEU A 70 7.41 -8.04 13.57
CA LEU A 70 6.16 -7.63 14.19
C LEU A 70 6.07 -8.03 15.66
N ARG A 71 6.53 -9.24 16.03
CA ARG A 71 6.62 -9.64 17.45
C ARG A 71 7.56 -8.72 18.24
N THR A 72 8.64 -8.26 17.63
CA THR A 72 9.56 -7.29 18.24
C THR A 72 8.86 -5.94 18.47
N ALA A 73 8.18 -5.41 17.44
CA ALA A 73 7.43 -4.16 17.54
C ALA A 73 6.33 -4.22 18.60
N GLU A 74 5.61 -5.35 18.71
CA GLU A 74 4.59 -5.54 19.75
C GLU A 74 5.18 -5.64 21.16
N ALA A 75 6.36 -6.23 21.32
CA ALA A 75 7.04 -6.35 22.61
C ALA A 75 7.58 -5.00 23.12
N LEU A 76 8.02 -4.14 22.20
CA LEU A 76 8.53 -2.79 22.51
C LEU A 76 7.41 -1.77 22.74
N ALA A 77 6.19 -2.02 22.23
CA ALA A 77 5.10 -1.06 22.38
C ALA A 77 4.65 -0.91 23.85
N HIS A 78 4.71 0.30 24.37
CA HIS A 78 4.42 0.62 25.78
C HIS A 78 3.14 1.44 25.94
N ASP A 79 2.94 2.46 25.11
CA ASP A 79 1.75 3.30 25.18
C ASP A 79 0.61 2.80 24.27
N ASP A 80 -0.57 3.42 24.35
CA ASP A 80 -1.73 3.03 23.53
C ASP A 80 -1.52 3.35 22.05
N ALA A 81 -0.77 4.42 21.72
CA ALA A 81 -0.51 4.79 20.34
C ALA A 81 0.39 3.75 19.65
N GLU A 82 1.48 3.36 20.30
CA GLU A 82 2.41 2.32 19.85
C GLU A 82 1.71 0.96 19.74
N ARG A 83 0.95 0.55 20.77
CA ARG A 83 0.20 -0.71 20.75
C ARG A 83 -0.88 -0.69 19.66
N GLY A 84 -1.51 0.46 19.43
CA GLY A 84 -2.46 0.67 18.36
C GLY A 84 -1.82 0.57 16.97
N ALA A 85 -0.62 1.12 16.80
CA ALA A 85 0.13 1.05 15.55
C ALA A 85 0.63 -0.37 15.26
N ALA A 86 1.18 -1.07 16.25
CA ALA A 86 1.59 -2.47 16.12
C ALA A 86 0.40 -3.39 15.79
N ALA A 87 -0.76 -3.19 16.44
CA ALA A 87 -2.00 -3.89 16.08
C ALA A 87 -2.47 -3.58 14.65
N CYS A 88 -2.23 -2.36 14.16
CA CYS A 88 -2.51 -1.99 12.78
C CYS A 88 -1.63 -2.79 11.79
N GLU A 89 -0.34 -2.95 12.08
CA GLU A 89 0.57 -3.78 11.27
C GLU A 89 0.20 -5.27 11.33
N ARG A 90 -0.17 -5.79 12.50
CA ARG A 90 -0.72 -7.15 12.63
C ARG A 90 -1.91 -7.39 11.74
N GLY A 91 -2.84 -6.44 11.71
CA GLY A 91 -3.98 -6.48 10.81
C GLY A 91 -3.58 -6.52 9.34
N HIS A 92 -2.56 -5.75 8.96
CA HIS A 92 -2.08 -5.67 7.58
C HIS A 92 -1.32 -6.93 7.13
N LEU A 93 -0.50 -7.52 8.00
CA LEU A 93 0.20 -8.77 7.69
C LEU A 93 -0.78 -9.94 7.55
N ALA A 94 -1.77 -10.03 8.43
CA ALA A 94 -2.85 -11.01 8.34
C ALA A 94 -3.70 -10.81 7.06
N TYR A 95 -4.00 -9.57 6.71
CA TYR A 95 -4.63 -9.21 5.44
C TYR A 95 -3.81 -9.73 4.25
N ALA A 96 -2.51 -9.42 4.18
CA ALA A 96 -1.65 -9.82 3.06
C ALA A 96 -1.57 -11.34 2.92
N SER A 97 -1.44 -12.07 4.04
CA SER A 97 -1.43 -13.54 4.05
C SER A 97 -2.72 -14.13 3.48
N THR A 98 -3.87 -13.53 3.83
CA THR A 98 -5.18 -13.98 3.35
C THR A 98 -5.35 -13.67 1.87
N LEU A 99 -5.05 -12.43 1.47
CA LEU A 99 -5.15 -11.95 0.09
C LEU A 99 -4.35 -12.82 -0.88
N LEU A 100 -3.14 -13.21 -0.49
CA LEU A 100 -2.23 -14.00 -1.31
C LEU A 100 -2.43 -15.53 -1.17
N GLY A 101 -3.44 -15.97 -0.42
CA GLY A 101 -3.76 -17.38 -0.25
C GLY A 101 -2.71 -18.19 0.52
N VAL A 102 -1.83 -17.54 1.29
CA VAL A 102 -0.79 -18.21 2.09
C VAL A 102 -1.42 -18.92 3.28
N ARG A 103 -2.27 -18.21 4.01
CA ARG A 103 -3.14 -18.72 5.08
C ARG A 103 -4.33 -17.79 5.21
N ASP A 104 -5.52 -18.34 5.43
CA ASP A 104 -6.69 -17.55 5.80
C ASP A 104 -6.52 -17.02 7.23
N ARG A 105 -6.32 -15.70 7.32
CA ARG A 105 -6.17 -14.93 8.57
C ARG A 105 -7.17 -13.76 8.57
N ALA A 106 -8.31 -13.89 7.89
CA ALA A 106 -9.29 -12.82 7.75
C ALA A 106 -9.83 -12.32 9.11
N ASP A 107 -10.13 -13.25 10.03
CA ASP A 107 -10.61 -12.90 11.37
C ASP A 107 -9.52 -12.24 12.22
N GLU A 108 -8.29 -12.73 12.14
CA GLU A 108 -7.15 -12.09 12.81
C GLU A 108 -6.96 -10.65 12.31
N ALA A 109 -7.06 -10.43 11.00
CA ALA A 109 -6.96 -9.10 10.43
C ALA A 109 -8.06 -8.16 10.97
N ARG A 110 -9.31 -8.63 10.99
CA ARG A 110 -10.45 -7.86 11.54
C ARG A 110 -10.26 -7.53 13.03
N VAL A 111 -9.88 -8.51 13.83
CA VAL A 111 -9.67 -8.35 15.28
C VAL A 111 -8.53 -7.38 15.56
N ALA A 112 -7.39 -7.52 14.87
CA ALA A 112 -6.23 -6.65 15.05
C ALA A 112 -6.52 -5.20 14.65
N LEU A 113 -7.19 -4.96 13.51
CA LEU A 113 -7.59 -3.61 13.11
C LEU A 113 -8.65 -3.00 14.05
N SER A 114 -9.53 -3.82 14.63
CA SER A 114 -10.50 -3.36 15.63
C SER A 114 -9.80 -2.96 16.93
N ARG A 115 -8.81 -3.74 17.38
CA ARG A 115 -7.95 -3.40 18.51
C ARG A 115 -7.18 -2.11 18.25
N SER A 116 -6.61 -1.94 17.06
CA SER A 116 -5.94 -0.70 16.65
C SER A 116 -6.88 0.51 16.75
N ALA A 117 -8.12 0.38 16.27
CA ALA A 117 -9.12 1.45 16.34
C ALA A 117 -9.52 1.85 17.77
N ALA A 118 -9.51 0.89 18.69
CA ALA A 118 -9.82 1.11 20.10
C ALA A 118 -8.69 1.80 20.87
N LEU A 119 -7.44 1.54 20.48
CA LEU A 119 -6.25 2.10 21.13
C LEU A 119 -5.85 3.48 20.57
N LEU A 120 -5.96 3.66 19.25
CA LEU A 120 -5.61 4.94 18.63
C LEU A 120 -6.66 6.01 18.97
N SER A 121 -6.21 7.20 19.38
CA SER A 121 -7.11 8.35 19.49
C SER A 121 -7.66 8.75 18.10
N PRO A 122 -8.82 9.42 18.00
CA PRO A 122 -9.36 9.88 16.72
C PRO A 122 -8.44 10.83 15.95
N ALA A 123 -7.59 11.58 16.67
CA ALA A 123 -6.63 12.53 16.10
C ALA A 123 -5.23 11.94 15.92
N ALA A 124 -5.02 10.64 16.21
CA ALA A 124 -3.71 10.02 16.10
C ALA A 124 -3.20 10.06 14.65
N PRO A 125 -1.90 10.35 14.41
CA PRO A 125 -1.31 10.35 13.07
C PRO A 125 -1.54 9.04 12.31
N ALA A 126 -1.54 7.89 13.00
CA ALA A 126 -1.76 6.58 12.39
C ALA A 126 -3.22 6.28 11.96
N ARG A 127 -4.18 7.17 12.27
CA ARG A 127 -5.61 6.94 12.01
C ARG A 127 -5.96 6.80 10.51
N PRO A 128 -5.43 7.64 9.60
CA PRO A 128 -5.73 7.51 8.17
C PRO A 128 -5.23 6.19 7.58
N LEU A 129 -4.05 5.73 7.99
CA LEU A 129 -3.51 4.43 7.56
C LEU A 129 -4.37 3.26 8.06
N LEU A 130 -4.85 3.32 9.31
CA LEU A 130 -5.81 2.34 9.83
C LEU A 130 -7.11 2.32 9.00
N ASP A 131 -7.69 3.49 8.71
CA ASP A 131 -8.90 3.57 7.87
C ASP A 131 -8.65 2.99 6.48
N PHE A 132 -7.48 3.24 5.89
CA PHE A 132 -7.10 2.66 4.60
C PHE A 132 -7.05 1.12 4.66
N ARG A 133 -6.38 0.55 5.67
CA ARG A 133 -6.29 -0.91 5.86
C ARG A 133 -7.63 -1.58 6.13
N ARG A 134 -8.54 -0.90 6.84
CA ARG A 134 -9.94 -1.36 6.99
C ARG A 134 -10.68 -1.34 5.65
N GLY A 135 -10.40 -0.35 4.80
CA GLY A 135 -10.89 -0.31 3.42
C GLY A 135 -10.41 -1.50 2.59
N LEU A 136 -9.13 -1.88 2.70
CA LEU A 136 -8.57 -3.05 2.02
C LEU A 136 -9.31 -4.35 2.39
N ILE A 137 -9.56 -4.56 3.69
CA ILE A 137 -10.35 -5.71 4.17
C ILE A 137 -11.77 -5.67 3.61
N ALA A 138 -12.44 -4.53 3.69
CA ALA A 138 -13.80 -4.38 3.22
C ALA A 138 -13.92 -4.68 1.71
N GLN A 139 -12.95 -4.22 0.92
CA GLN A 139 -12.96 -4.40 -0.54
C GLN A 139 -12.59 -5.82 -0.97
N ASN A 140 -11.53 -6.39 -0.39
CA ASN A 140 -10.87 -7.57 -0.97
C ASN A 140 -11.17 -8.87 -0.21
N ILE A 141 -11.75 -8.78 1.01
CA ILE A 141 -12.09 -9.95 1.83
C ILE A 141 -13.58 -9.99 2.15
N ALA A 142 -14.17 -8.87 2.55
CA ALA A 142 -15.57 -8.83 2.99
C ALA A 142 -16.59 -8.51 1.89
N ASP A 143 -16.12 -8.25 0.66
CA ASP A 143 -16.93 -7.85 -0.50
C ASP A 143 -17.98 -6.76 -0.19
N SER A 144 -17.55 -5.72 0.53
CA SER A 144 -18.39 -4.60 0.95
C SER A 144 -17.90 -3.29 0.34
N PRO A 145 -18.28 -2.98 -0.92
CA PRO A 145 -17.78 -1.79 -1.63
C PRO A 145 -18.20 -0.47 -0.95
N GLN A 146 -19.37 -0.41 -0.31
CA GLN A 146 -19.83 0.78 0.41
C GLN A 146 -18.98 1.04 1.66
N ALA A 147 -18.68 -0.01 2.44
CA ALA A 147 -17.79 0.11 3.60
C ALA A 147 -16.36 0.46 3.19
N ALA A 148 -15.87 -0.13 2.09
CA ALA A 148 -14.57 0.20 1.51
C ALA A 148 -14.50 1.68 1.10
N ARG A 149 -15.49 2.18 0.35
CA ARG A 149 -15.57 3.58 -0.07
C ARG A 149 -15.57 4.54 1.12
N ALA A 150 -16.37 4.26 2.15
CA ALA A 150 -16.41 5.09 3.35
C ALA A 150 -15.06 5.12 4.08
N ALA A 151 -14.38 3.97 4.17
CA ALA A 151 -13.06 3.87 4.80
C ALA A 151 -11.98 4.60 3.98
N TYR A 152 -11.94 4.40 2.67
CA TYR A 152 -10.98 5.09 1.80
C TYR A 152 -11.20 6.61 1.77
N ARG A 153 -12.45 7.11 1.83
CA ARG A 153 -12.70 8.55 1.94
C ARG A 153 -12.18 9.17 3.23
N ARG A 154 -12.32 8.47 4.37
CA ARG A 154 -11.72 8.93 5.64
C ARG A 154 -10.19 8.92 5.58
N ALA A 155 -9.61 7.84 5.05
CA ALA A 155 -8.18 7.76 4.84
C ALA A 155 -7.66 8.86 3.91
N HIS A 156 -8.39 9.15 2.82
CA HIS A 156 -8.05 10.19 1.86
C HIS A 156 -8.06 11.57 2.52
N ALA A 157 -9.14 11.92 3.22
CA ALA A 157 -9.24 13.19 3.93
C ALA A 157 -8.13 13.35 4.99
N GLY A 158 -7.83 12.27 5.71
CA GLY A 158 -6.74 12.25 6.69
C GLY A 158 -5.35 12.40 6.06
N ALA A 159 -5.07 11.68 4.98
CA ALA A 159 -3.82 11.78 4.23
C ALA A 159 -3.62 13.20 3.67
N THR A 160 -4.66 13.80 3.09
CA THR A 160 -4.63 15.20 2.63
C THR A 160 -4.35 16.18 3.77
N ALA A 161 -5.03 16.01 4.91
CA ALA A 161 -4.84 16.89 6.06
C ALA A 161 -3.43 16.79 6.69
N GLN A 162 -2.80 15.62 6.59
CA GLN A 162 -1.47 15.36 7.14
C GLN A 162 -0.33 15.57 6.13
N GLY A 163 -0.64 15.75 4.84
CA GLY A 163 0.36 15.79 3.78
C GLY A 163 1.03 14.43 3.51
N ASP A 164 0.37 13.31 3.83
CA ASP A 164 0.88 11.97 3.53
C ASP A 164 0.60 11.62 2.06
N GLU A 165 1.51 12.03 1.18
CA GLU A 165 1.37 11.86 -0.26
C GLU A 165 1.33 10.40 -0.69
N LEU A 166 2.08 9.51 -0.02
CA LEU A 166 2.08 8.09 -0.39
C LEU A 166 0.74 7.44 -0.08
N LEU A 167 0.18 7.71 1.11
CA LEU A 167 -1.15 7.23 1.47
C LEU A 167 -2.22 7.89 0.58
N LEU A 168 -2.07 9.17 0.26
CA LEU A 168 -2.96 9.88 -0.65
C LEU A 168 -2.99 9.20 -2.03
N SER A 169 -1.82 8.89 -2.61
CA SER A 169 -1.73 8.13 -3.86
C SER A 169 -2.45 6.78 -3.76
N SER A 170 -2.35 6.10 -2.63
CA SER A 170 -2.97 4.80 -2.40
C SER A 170 -4.49 4.91 -2.34
N THR A 171 -5.02 5.91 -1.64
CA THR A 171 -6.46 6.15 -1.55
C THR A 171 -7.08 6.54 -2.90
N TRP A 172 -6.39 7.38 -3.70
CA TRP A 172 -6.80 7.69 -5.07
C TRP A 172 -6.99 6.42 -5.91
N ARG A 173 -6.00 5.51 -5.88
CA ARG A 173 -6.06 4.24 -6.63
C ARG A 173 -7.28 3.40 -6.25
N HIS A 174 -7.55 3.26 -4.95
CA HIS A 174 -8.61 2.36 -4.51
C HIS A 174 -10.00 2.97 -4.67
N LEU A 175 -10.14 4.30 -4.53
CA LEU A 175 -11.38 4.99 -4.88
C LEU A 175 -11.67 4.88 -6.37
N ALA A 176 -10.66 5.10 -7.23
CA ALA A 176 -10.77 4.91 -8.67
C ALA A 176 -11.16 3.47 -9.05
N LEU A 177 -10.58 2.47 -8.39
CA LEU A 177 -10.96 1.06 -8.61
C LEU A 177 -12.44 0.80 -8.27
N LEU A 178 -12.97 1.43 -7.21
CA LEU A 178 -14.39 1.33 -6.88
C LEU A 178 -15.28 2.05 -7.91
N SER A 179 -14.85 3.22 -8.41
CA SER A 179 -15.55 3.94 -9.49
C SER A 179 -15.56 3.12 -10.78
N LEU A 180 -14.44 2.48 -11.14
CA LEU A 180 -14.34 1.61 -12.31
C LEU A 180 -15.32 0.44 -12.24
N ARG A 181 -15.41 -0.21 -11.07
CA ARG A 181 -16.37 -1.31 -10.83
C ARG A 181 -17.83 -0.87 -10.96
N GLU A 182 -18.13 0.40 -10.73
CA GLU A 182 -19.46 0.99 -10.89
C GLU A 182 -19.72 1.50 -12.32
N GLY A 183 -18.74 1.39 -13.23
CA GLY A 183 -18.86 1.88 -14.61
C GLY A 183 -18.57 3.38 -14.77
N GLU A 184 -18.15 4.05 -13.69
CA GLU A 184 -17.83 5.49 -13.68
C GLU A 184 -16.43 5.73 -14.25
N LEU A 185 -16.27 5.50 -15.55
CA LEU A 185 -14.98 5.45 -16.24
C LEU A 185 -14.19 6.76 -16.17
N ALA A 186 -14.86 7.91 -16.26
CA ALA A 186 -14.21 9.21 -16.21
C ALA A 186 -13.61 9.49 -14.82
N GLU A 187 -14.36 9.18 -13.76
CA GLU A 187 -13.93 9.31 -12.37
C GLU A 187 -12.79 8.33 -12.06
N ALA A 188 -12.90 7.08 -12.52
CA ALA A 188 -11.86 6.08 -12.38
C ALA A 188 -10.54 6.53 -13.03
N ARG A 189 -10.60 7.02 -14.27
CA ARG A 189 -9.42 7.52 -14.98
C ARG A 189 -8.79 8.69 -14.24
N HIS A 190 -9.58 9.67 -13.79
CA HIS A 190 -9.07 10.81 -13.04
C HIS A 190 -8.32 10.36 -11.78
N GLY A 191 -8.94 9.49 -10.98
CA GLY A 191 -8.30 8.99 -9.76
C GLY A 191 -7.05 8.14 -10.03
N PHE A 192 -7.01 7.32 -11.09
CA PHE A 192 -5.79 6.61 -11.47
C PHE A 192 -4.69 7.56 -11.97
N ALA A 193 -5.03 8.61 -12.70
CA ALA A 193 -4.08 9.61 -13.17
C ALA A 193 -3.45 10.39 -12.00
N GLU A 194 -4.25 10.85 -11.02
CA GLU A 194 -3.72 11.49 -9.80
C GLU A 194 -2.84 10.53 -8.99
N SER A 195 -3.26 9.28 -8.91
CA SER A 195 -2.50 8.24 -8.23
C SER A 195 -1.14 7.98 -8.88
N LEU A 196 -1.06 8.00 -10.22
CA LEU A 196 0.17 7.87 -10.98
C LEU A 196 1.06 9.09 -10.79
N ARG A 197 0.52 10.31 -10.99
CA ARG A 197 1.23 11.58 -10.85
C ARG A 197 1.97 11.68 -9.52
N ILE A 198 1.28 11.43 -8.40
CA ILE A 198 1.88 11.49 -7.07
C ILE A 198 3.02 10.45 -6.92
N ARG A 199 2.86 9.24 -7.46
CA ARG A 199 3.91 8.21 -7.37
C ARG A 199 5.14 8.56 -8.18
N GLU A 200 4.97 9.21 -9.32
CA GLU A 200 6.08 9.72 -10.14
C GLU A 200 6.82 10.85 -9.42
N GLU A 201 6.10 11.82 -8.84
CA GLU A 201 6.67 12.91 -8.04
C GLU A 201 7.45 12.39 -6.83
N LEU A 202 6.93 11.37 -6.14
CA LEU A 202 7.57 10.71 -5.01
C LEU A 202 8.76 9.79 -5.40
N GLY A 203 8.88 9.43 -6.69
CA GLY A 203 9.81 8.39 -7.13
C GLY A 203 9.50 7.00 -6.56
N TYR A 204 8.24 6.68 -6.29
CA TYR A 204 7.77 5.39 -5.76
C TYR A 204 7.64 4.33 -6.87
N LEU A 205 8.78 3.96 -7.47
CA LEU A 205 8.87 3.14 -8.69
C LEU A 205 8.13 1.80 -8.60
N VAL A 206 8.21 1.10 -7.46
CA VAL A 206 7.54 -0.19 -7.26
C VAL A 206 6.01 -0.08 -7.33
N GLY A 207 5.46 1.10 -7.01
CA GLY A 207 4.04 1.39 -7.15
C GLY A 207 3.64 2.03 -8.48
N THR A 208 4.59 2.49 -9.30
CA THR A 208 4.33 3.14 -10.59
C THR A 208 3.81 2.13 -11.62
N ALA A 209 4.40 0.94 -11.71
CA ALA A 209 3.96 -0.07 -12.68
C ALA A 209 2.50 -0.52 -12.46
N PRO A 210 2.04 -0.83 -11.22
CA PRO A 210 0.62 -1.06 -10.95
C PRO A 210 -0.29 0.14 -11.28
N ALA A 211 0.18 1.38 -11.07
CA ALA A 211 -0.60 2.58 -11.38
C ALA A 211 -0.80 2.77 -12.89
N LEU A 212 0.24 2.51 -13.68
CA LEU A 212 0.18 2.53 -15.15
C LEU A 212 -0.80 1.49 -15.69
N ILE A 213 -0.79 0.27 -15.14
CA ILE A 213 -1.76 -0.77 -15.52
C ILE A 213 -3.19 -0.34 -15.20
N ALA A 214 -3.43 0.18 -14.00
CA ALA A 214 -4.76 0.64 -13.62
C ALA A 214 -5.27 1.78 -14.52
N LEU A 215 -4.39 2.71 -14.91
CA LEU A 215 -4.75 3.75 -15.87
C LEU A 215 -5.02 3.16 -17.27
N ALA A 216 -4.20 2.21 -17.73
CA ALA A 216 -4.37 1.53 -19.01
C ALA A 216 -5.70 0.78 -19.12
N ASP A 217 -6.22 0.24 -18.01
CA ASP A 217 -7.54 -0.40 -17.96
C ASP A 217 -8.71 0.58 -18.14
N THR A 218 -8.45 1.88 -18.02
CA THR A 218 -9.44 2.93 -18.26
C THR A 218 -9.29 3.65 -19.59
N GLU A 219 -8.21 3.40 -20.33
CA GLU A 219 -7.91 4.07 -21.60
C GLU A 219 -8.79 3.56 -22.75
N PRO A 220 -9.42 4.44 -23.57
CA PRO A 220 -10.35 4.01 -24.61
C PRO A 220 -9.63 3.67 -25.92
N GLU A 221 -8.46 4.28 -26.12
CA GLU A 221 -7.60 4.18 -27.28
C GLU A 221 -6.65 3.01 -27.06
N PRO A 222 -6.76 1.92 -27.84
CA PRO A 222 -5.96 0.72 -27.64
C PRO A 222 -4.45 0.99 -27.70
N GLU A 223 -4.02 1.93 -28.54
CA GLU A 223 -2.61 2.33 -28.64
C GLU A 223 -2.11 3.04 -27.38
N ALA A 224 -2.93 3.90 -26.77
CA ALA A 224 -2.56 4.58 -25.53
C ALA A 224 -2.46 3.59 -24.37
N ALA A 225 -3.44 2.68 -24.26
CA ALA A 225 -3.43 1.61 -23.29
C ALA A 225 -2.20 0.69 -23.46
N ALA A 226 -1.86 0.32 -24.70
CA ALA A 226 -0.68 -0.50 -24.99
C ALA A 226 0.63 0.21 -24.62
N ARG A 227 0.75 1.53 -24.83
CA ARG A 227 1.93 2.31 -24.39
C ARG A 227 2.11 2.28 -22.87
N LEU A 228 1.02 2.45 -22.12
CA LEU A 228 1.03 2.39 -20.65
C LEU A 228 1.44 1.00 -20.15
N ARG A 229 0.87 -0.07 -20.72
CA ARG A 229 1.25 -1.45 -20.37
C ARG A 229 2.71 -1.75 -20.72
N ALA A 230 3.21 -1.26 -21.85
CA ALA A 230 4.59 -1.42 -22.25
C ALA A 230 5.58 -0.73 -21.28
N GLU A 231 5.25 0.47 -20.78
CA GLU A 231 6.04 1.15 -19.74
C GLU A 231 5.98 0.39 -18.42
N ALA A 232 4.78 -0.04 -17.99
CA ALA A 232 4.63 -0.88 -16.80
C ALA A 232 5.50 -2.14 -16.88
N GLY A 233 5.54 -2.79 -18.05
CA GLY A 233 6.38 -3.96 -18.31
C GLY A 233 7.89 -3.67 -18.26
N ARG A 234 8.33 -2.48 -18.70
CA ARG A 234 9.73 -2.06 -18.55
C ARG A 234 10.11 -1.91 -17.08
N LEU A 235 9.29 -1.22 -16.30
CA LEU A 235 9.51 -1.03 -14.85
C LEU A 235 9.46 -2.36 -14.09
N PHE A 236 8.50 -3.22 -14.41
CA PHE A 236 8.39 -4.56 -13.83
C PHE A 236 9.67 -5.39 -14.04
N ARG A 237 10.23 -5.39 -15.26
CA ARG A 237 11.50 -6.07 -15.55
C ARG A 237 12.70 -5.41 -14.87
N LEU A 238 12.73 -4.08 -14.82
CA LEU A 238 13.77 -3.33 -14.12
C LEU A 238 13.83 -3.70 -12.63
N LEU A 239 12.67 -3.95 -12.02
CA LEU A 239 12.54 -4.34 -10.61
C LEU A 239 12.59 -5.87 -10.38
N GLY A 240 13.04 -6.64 -11.37
CA GLY A 240 13.23 -8.09 -11.22
C GLY A 240 11.94 -8.90 -11.14
N GLY A 241 10.84 -8.41 -11.71
CA GLY A 241 9.56 -9.11 -11.74
C GLY A 241 8.68 -8.86 -10.50
N VAL A 242 8.81 -7.67 -9.90
CA VAL A 242 8.04 -7.25 -8.72
C VAL A 242 7.14 -6.06 -9.09
N PRO A 243 5.87 -6.00 -8.64
CA PRO A 243 5.17 -7.02 -7.84
C PRO A 243 4.84 -8.30 -8.62
N THR A 244 4.96 -9.46 -7.97
CA THR A 244 4.81 -10.78 -8.63
C THR A 244 3.41 -11.00 -9.22
N TRP A 245 2.38 -10.40 -8.62
CA TRP A 245 0.99 -10.45 -9.09
C TRP A 245 0.73 -9.55 -10.31
N LEU A 246 1.65 -8.70 -10.74
CA LEU A 246 1.44 -7.80 -11.88
C LEU A 246 1.58 -8.52 -13.23
N ALA A 247 2.34 -9.63 -13.29
CA ALA A 247 2.68 -10.32 -14.53
C ALA A 247 1.46 -10.65 -15.42
N PRO A 248 0.33 -11.17 -14.90
CA PRO A 248 -0.85 -11.48 -15.72
C PRO A 248 -1.53 -10.25 -16.35
N HIS A 249 -1.27 -9.04 -15.84
CA HIS A 249 -1.90 -7.80 -16.30
C HIS A 249 -1.08 -7.05 -17.36
N LEU A 250 0.19 -7.44 -17.56
CA LEU A 250 1.07 -6.80 -18.54
C LEU A 250 0.67 -7.17 -19.98
N ASP A 251 0.29 -8.42 -20.20
CA ASP A 251 -0.17 -8.98 -21.48
C ASP A 251 -1.52 -9.68 -21.27
N PRO A 252 -2.64 -8.95 -21.21
CA PRO A 252 -3.94 -9.57 -21.02
C PRO A 252 -4.26 -10.49 -22.22
N PRO A 253 -4.87 -11.67 -22.00
CA PRO A 253 -5.28 -12.55 -23.09
C PRO A 253 -6.21 -11.78 -24.04
N ALA A 254 -6.10 -12.07 -25.35
CA ALA A 254 -7.01 -11.50 -26.33
C ALA A 254 -8.47 -11.78 -25.90
N PRO A 255 -9.40 -10.82 -26.05
CA PRO A 255 -10.78 -11.05 -25.69
C PRO A 255 -11.26 -12.31 -26.41
N GLU A 256 -11.75 -13.30 -25.66
CA GLU A 256 -12.37 -14.48 -26.24
C GLU A 256 -13.48 -13.98 -27.17
N THR A 257 -13.29 -14.16 -28.47
CA THR A 257 -14.38 -14.04 -29.42
C THR A 257 -15.37 -15.10 -29.02
N ALA A 258 -16.50 -14.69 -28.44
CA ALA A 258 -17.63 -15.56 -28.21
C ALA A 258 -18.00 -16.16 -29.58
N GLU A 259 -17.53 -17.37 -29.85
CA GLU A 259 -18.03 -18.17 -30.96
C GLU A 259 -19.50 -18.42 -30.64
N ALA A 260 -20.36 -17.76 -31.42
CA ALA A 260 -21.78 -18.03 -31.43
C ALA A 260 -21.99 -19.48 -31.88
N ASN A 261 -22.28 -20.35 -30.92
CA ASN A 261 -22.93 -21.64 -31.14
C ASN A 261 -24.35 -21.58 -30.57
#